data_AF-A0AAI8X5D9-F1
#
_entry.id   AF-A0AAI8X5D9-F1
#
_cell.length_a   1.000
_cell.length_b   1.000
_cell.length_c   1.000
_cell.angle_alpha   90.00
_cell.angle_beta   90.00
_cell.angle_gamma   90.00
#
_symmetry.space_group_name_H-M   'P 1'
#
loop_
_entity.id
_entity.type
_entity.pdbx_description
1 polymer ?
#
loop_
_entity_poly.entity_id
_entity_poly.type
_entity_poly.pdbx_seq_one_letter_code
_entity_poly.pdbx_strand_id
1 'polypeptide(L)'
;MASDFATQVKLACDDLYCDPLDHTARTRVRELLSTDAGDDPQVLTRSYVRRIRIACDELHDCPTDVDAQLALLHLVSYGPAPLAATGS
;
A
#
# COMPACT_ATOMS: atom_id res chain seq x y z
N MET A 1 21.01 -2.44 17.31
CA MET A 1 19.61 -2.91 17.28
C MET A 1 18.74 -2.29 16.18
N ALA A 2 19.13 -1.19 15.51
CA ALA A 2 18.43 -0.72 14.29
C ALA A 2 18.82 -1.49 13.01
N SER A 3 20.01 -2.11 13.00
CA SER A 3 20.51 -2.93 11.88
C SER A 3 19.63 -4.15 11.59
N ASP A 4 19.08 -4.76 12.63
CA ASP A 4 18.42 -6.07 12.52
C ASP A 4 17.01 -5.91 11.98
N PHE A 5 16.28 -4.87 12.41
CA PHE A 5 14.96 -4.55 11.88
C PHE A 5 15.02 -4.16 10.39
N ALA A 6 15.93 -3.26 10.03
CA ALA A 6 16.10 -2.85 8.64
C ALA A 6 16.48 -4.02 7.72
N THR A 7 17.30 -4.96 8.22
CA THR A 7 17.67 -6.17 7.48
C THR A 7 16.49 -7.12 7.32
N GLN A 8 15.68 -7.32 8.37
CA GLN A 8 14.48 -8.15 8.31
C GLN A 8 13.44 -7.62 7.33
N VAL A 9 13.23 -6.29 7.32
CA VAL A 9 12.32 -5.65 6.35
C VAL A 9 12.81 -5.88 4.92
N LYS A 10 14.10 -5.68 4.65
CA LYS A 10 14.67 -5.92 3.31
C LYS A 10 14.45 -7.36 2.85
N LEU A 11 14.80 -8.34 3.68
CA LEU A 11 14.63 -9.75 3.34
C LEU A 11 13.16 -10.11 3.07
N ALA A 12 12.24 -9.63 3.92
CA ALA A 12 10.82 -9.89 3.71
C ALA A 12 10.28 -9.22 2.43
N CYS A 13 10.79 -8.04 2.07
CA CYS A 13 10.46 -7.38 0.81
C CYS A 13 11.05 -8.12 -0.40
N ASP A 14 12.29 -8.62 -0.32
CA ASP A 14 12.92 -9.40 -1.39
C ASP A 14 12.16 -10.72 -1.64
N ASP A 15 11.76 -11.42 -0.57
CA ASP A 15 10.92 -12.62 -0.64
C ASP A 15 9.58 -12.32 -1.35
N LEU A 16 8.89 -11.24 -0.94
CA LEU A 16 7.60 -10.84 -1.51
C LEU A 16 7.72 -10.34 -2.96
N TYR A 17 8.85 -9.73 -3.31
CA TYR A 17 9.12 -9.30 -4.69
C TYR A 17 9.27 -10.50 -5.62
N CYS A 18 9.88 -11.59 -5.15
CA CYS A 18 10.02 -12.82 -5.93
C CYS A 18 8.67 -13.51 -6.18
N ASP A 19 7.78 -13.54 -5.19
CA ASP A 19 6.40 -14.07 -5.32
C ASP A 19 5.38 -13.19 -4.58
N PRO A 20 4.73 -12.25 -5.28
CA PRO A 20 3.72 -11.36 -4.68
C PRO A 20 2.45 -12.07 -4.19
N LEU A 21 2.22 -13.32 -4.62
CA LEU A 21 1.06 -14.11 -4.24
C LEU A 21 1.34 -15.08 -3.08
N ASP A 22 2.62 -15.26 -2.69
CA ASP A 22 2.99 -16.07 -1.53
C ASP A 22 2.36 -15.52 -0.25
N HIS A 23 1.48 -16.31 0.34
CA HIS A 23 0.79 -15.96 1.56
C HIS A 23 1.75 -15.78 2.75
N THR A 24 2.83 -16.56 2.79
CA THR A 24 3.82 -16.51 3.87
C THR A 24 4.65 -15.23 3.80
N ALA A 25 5.21 -14.89 2.63
CA ALA A 25 5.92 -13.62 2.42
C ALA A 25 5.03 -12.40 2.74
N ARG A 26 3.77 -12.40 2.29
CA ARG A 26 2.81 -11.32 2.58
C ARG A 26 2.54 -11.16 4.08
N THR A 27 2.39 -12.27 4.79
CA THR A 27 2.13 -12.26 6.24
C THR A 27 3.34 -11.74 7.00
N ARG A 28 4.54 -12.18 6.64
CA ARG A 28 5.79 -11.71 7.24
C ARG A 28 6.00 -10.21 7.07
N VAL A 29 5.77 -9.68 5.87
CA VAL A 29 5.86 -8.23 5.61
C VAL A 29 4.84 -7.47 6.46
N ARG A 30 3.61 -7.98 6.54
CA ARG A 30 2.58 -7.38 7.39
C ARG A 30 3.02 -7.34 8.85
N GLU A 31 3.43 -8.47 9.43
CA GLU A 31 3.85 -8.54 10.83
C GLU A 31 5.03 -7.62 11.16
N LEU A 32 6.00 -7.50 10.25
CA LEU A 32 7.16 -6.61 10.43
C LEU A 32 6.80 -5.12 10.34
N LEU A 33 5.86 -4.75 9.48
CA LEU A 33 5.51 -3.36 9.20
C LEU A 33 4.26 -2.88 9.96
N SER A 34 3.48 -3.80 10.54
CA SER A 34 2.34 -3.51 11.39
C SER A 34 2.81 -2.81 12.65
N THR A 35 2.76 -1.48 12.62
CA THR A 35 2.81 -0.64 13.81
C THR A 35 1.40 -0.35 14.31
N ASP A 36 1.23 -0.19 15.61
CA ASP A 36 -0.03 0.17 16.28
C ASP A 36 -0.72 1.42 15.66
N ALA A 37 0.06 2.27 14.98
CA ALA A 37 -0.43 3.44 14.22
C ALA A 37 -1.19 3.11 12.92
N GLY A 38 -1.28 1.84 12.51
CA GLY A 38 -1.92 1.42 11.25
C GLY A 38 -3.42 1.74 11.16
N ASP A 39 -4.08 1.87 12.32
CA ASP A 39 -5.51 2.18 12.44
C ASP A 39 -5.79 3.66 12.70
N ASP A 40 -4.77 4.53 12.73
CA ASP A 40 -4.95 5.98 12.90
C ASP A 40 -5.62 6.56 11.64
N PRO A 41 -6.83 7.18 11.75
CA PRO A 41 -7.54 7.77 10.62
C PRO A 41 -6.73 8.82 9.84
N GLN A 42 -5.82 9.55 10.51
CA GLN A 42 -4.95 10.51 9.85
C GLN A 42 -3.87 9.82 9.02
N VAL A 43 -3.30 8.73 9.52
CA VAL A 43 -2.32 7.91 8.79
C VAL A 43 -2.98 7.28 7.55
N LEU A 44 -4.19 6.73 7.72
CA LEU A 44 -4.98 6.16 6.62
C LEU A 44 -5.31 7.22 5.57
N THR A 45 -5.79 8.40 5.97
CA THR A 45 -6.08 9.52 5.06
C THR A 45 -4.82 9.97 4.31
N ARG A 46 -3.69 10.13 5.01
CA ARG A 46 -2.42 10.52 4.39
C ARG A 46 -1.93 9.46 3.40
N SER A 47 -2.09 8.18 3.72
CA SER A 47 -1.73 7.08 2.82
C SER A 47 -2.59 7.08 1.55
N TYR A 48 -3.89 7.35 1.68
CA TYR A 48 -4.83 7.44 0.56
C TYR A 48 -4.47 8.61 -0.37
N VAL A 49 -4.28 9.82 0.19
CA VAL A 49 -3.87 11.00 -0.59
C VAL A 49 -2.55 10.75 -1.31
N ARG A 50 -1.60 10.08 -0.66
CA ARG A 50 -0.31 9.74 -1.29
C ARG A 50 -0.49 8.79 -2.48
N ARG A 51 -1.35 7.77 -2.37
CA ARG A 51 -1.61 6.83 -3.47
C ARG A 51 -2.27 7.50 -4.67
N ILE A 52 -3.21 8.44 -4.44
CA ILE A 52 -3.79 9.24 -5.53
C ILE A 52 -2.70 10.02 -6.26
N ARG A 53 -1.82 10.72 -5.52
CA ARG A 53 -0.75 11.52 -6.13
C ARG A 53 0.18 10.67 -6.99
N ILE A 54 0.59 9.49 -6.51
CA ILE A 54 1.44 8.58 -7.28
C ILE A 54 0.75 8.15 -8.57
N ALA A 55 -0.51 7.70 -8.50
CA ALA A 55 -1.23 7.27 -9.70
C ALA A 55 -1.45 8.43 -10.69
N CYS A 56 -1.70 9.66 -10.21
CA CYS A 56 -1.78 10.83 -11.06
C CYS A 56 -0.43 11.20 -11.69
N ASP A 57 0.68 11.12 -10.95
CA ASP A 57 2.02 11.38 -11.48
C ASP A 57 2.38 10.36 -12.57
N GLU A 58 2.11 9.07 -12.35
CA GLU A 58 2.31 7.99 -13.34
C GLU A 58 1.50 8.24 -14.61
N LEU A 59 0.24 8.66 -14.50
CA LEU A 59 -0.61 8.96 -15.66
C LEU A 59 -0.28 10.29 -16.34
N HIS A 60 0.31 11.24 -15.61
CA HIS A 60 0.82 12.47 -16.20
C HIS A 60 2.02 12.16 -17.12
N ASP A 61 2.91 11.26 -16.69
CA ASP A 61 4.06 10.82 -17.48
C ASP A 61 3.67 9.84 -18.59
N CYS A 62 2.70 8.94 -18.33
CA CYS A 62 2.19 7.97 -19.30
C CYS A 62 0.66 7.78 -19.19
N PRO A 63 -0.14 8.54 -19.96
CA PRO A 63 -1.61 8.46 -19.88
C PRO A 63 -2.20 7.10 -20.25
N THR A 64 -1.43 6.23 -20.92
CA THR A 64 -1.85 4.89 -21.35
C THR A 64 -1.39 3.77 -20.42
N ASP A 65 -0.77 4.10 -19.28
CA ASP A 65 -0.42 3.10 -18.27
C ASP A 65 -1.69 2.50 -17.65
N VAL A 66 -1.97 1.25 -18.00
CA VAL A 66 -3.19 0.54 -17.58
C VAL A 66 -3.20 0.28 -16.09
N ASP A 67 -2.04 0.01 -15.48
CA ASP A 67 -1.95 -0.29 -14.05
C ASP A 67 -2.22 0.98 -13.25
N ALA A 68 -1.66 2.13 -13.66
CA ALA A 68 -1.93 3.42 -13.05
C ALA A 68 -3.40 3.85 -13.23
N GLN A 69 -4.01 3.59 -14.40
CA GLN A 69 -5.44 3.84 -14.64
C GLN A 69 -6.32 3.02 -13.68
N LEU A 70 -6.05 1.72 -13.56
CA LEU A 70 -6.80 0.82 -12.67
C LEU A 70 -6.60 1.19 -11.20
N ALA A 71 -5.38 1.55 -10.80
CA ALA A 71 -5.07 2.01 -9.45
C ALA A 71 -5.84 3.29 -9.10
N LEU A 72 -5.83 4.29 -10.00
CA LEU A 72 -6.56 5.53 -9.78
C LEU A 72 -8.08 5.29 -9.74
N LEU A 73 -8.62 4.48 -10.66
CA LEU A 73 -10.04 4.14 -10.70
C LEU A 73 -10.49 3.46 -9.40
N HIS A 74 -9.71 2.50 -8.88
CA HIS A 74 -9.99 1.85 -7.61
C HIS A 74 -9.99 2.86 -6.46
N LEU A 75 -8.99 3.74 -6.39
CA LEU A 75 -8.90 4.74 -5.32
C LEU A 75 -10.10 5.69 -5.30
N VAL A 76 -10.48 6.26 -6.45
CA VAL A 76 -11.61 7.22 -6.52
C VAL A 76 -12.98 6.57 -6.33
N SER A 77 -13.09 5.26 -6.55
CA SER A 77 -14.35 4.52 -6.36
C SER A 77 -14.61 4.13 -4.91
N TYR A 78 -13.57 3.81 -4.15
CA TYR A 78 -13.69 3.27 -2.80
C TYR A 78 -13.27 4.22 -1.68
N GLY A 79 -12.59 5.34 -2.01
CA GLY A 79 -12.15 6.31 -1.01
C GLY A 79 -11.07 5.76 -0.06
N PRO A 80 -10.71 6.51 0.99
CA PRO A 80 -9.83 6.02 2.05
C PRO A 80 -10.56 4.94 2.89
N ALA A 81 -9.95 3.77 3.06
CA ALA A 81 -10.45 2.75 3.99
C ALA A 81 -10.18 3.16 5.48
N PRO A 82 -11.10 2.95 6.45
CA PRO A 82 -12.54 2.77 6.35
C PRO A 82 -13.33 3.99 6.89
N LEU A 83 -13.81 4.84 5.98
CA LEU A 83 -15.13 5.50 6.11
C LEU A 83 -16.23 4.73 5.36
N ALA A 84 -15.88 3.61 4.71
CA ALA A 84 -16.77 2.82 3.85
C ALA A 84 -17.56 1.71 4.59
N ALA A 85 -17.61 1.72 5.93
CA ALA A 85 -18.27 0.68 6.73
C ALA A 85 -19.74 1.00 7.12
N THR A 86 -20.41 1.96 6.48
CA THR A 86 -21.86 2.19 6.68
C THR A 86 -22.58 2.52 5.37
N GLY A 87 -23.38 1.59 4.87
CA GLY A 87 -24.27 1.74 3.71
C GLY A 87 -23.71 1.03 2.47
N SER A 88 -24.32 -0.02 1.93
CA SER A 88 -25.75 -0.35 1.81
C SER A 88 -25.95 -1.86 1.71
#